data_AF-A0A2X3HBI7-F1
#
_entry.id   AF-A0A2X3HBI7-F1
#
_cell.length_a   1.000
_cell.length_b   1.000
_cell.length_c   1.000
_cell.angle_alpha   90.00
_cell.angle_beta   90.00
_cell.angle_gamma   90.00
#
_symmetry.space_group_name_H-M   'P 1'
#
loop_
_entity.id
_entity.type
_entity.pdbx_description
1 polymer ?
#
loop_
_entity_poly.entity_id
_entity_poly.type
_entity_poly.pdbx_seq_one_letter_code
_entity_poly.pdbx_strand_id
1 'polypeptide(L)'
;MKIRRSERLIDMTEFLLSHPRKLVPLTMFAERYSSAKSSISEDLVIIKKTFEDRGIGTLETVPGAAGGVRYISIAGNADVLDFVQTLCNRIAEPNRLLPGGYLYLSDLLGEPVTLKAIGKILATKFNNQPIDAIMTVATKGIPIAQAVAEHLSVPFVIVRRDSKVTEGSTVSINYVSGSTKRIEKWNCRKGALLKVQTCLLSMIL
;
A
#
# COMPACT_ATOMS: atom_id res chain seq x y z
N MET A 1 19.17 -2.67 -32.08
CA MET A 1 20.35 -3.08 -31.29
C MET A 1 19.84 -3.92 -30.12
N LYS A 2 20.35 -5.14 -29.91
CA LYS A 2 19.83 -6.07 -28.90
C LYS A 2 20.22 -5.57 -27.50
N ILE A 3 19.22 -5.26 -26.66
CA ILE A 3 19.44 -4.79 -25.28
C ILE A 3 20.18 -5.87 -24.48
N ARG A 4 21.16 -5.47 -23.66
CA ARG A 4 21.91 -6.41 -22.82
C ARG A 4 21.01 -6.95 -21.71
N ARG A 5 21.23 -8.20 -21.30
CA ARG A 5 20.45 -8.82 -20.21
C ARG A 5 20.47 -7.99 -18.93
N SER A 6 21.62 -7.42 -18.58
CA SER A 6 21.79 -6.55 -17.40
C SER A 6 20.89 -5.31 -17.45
N GLU A 7 20.83 -4.63 -18.59
CA GLU A 7 19.99 -3.45 -18.79
C GLU A 7 18.50 -3.81 -18.69
N ARG A 8 18.11 -4.91 -19.32
CA ARG A 8 16.74 -5.42 -19.26
C ARG A 8 16.32 -5.78 -17.84
N LEU A 9 17.18 -6.46 -17.07
CA LEU A 9 16.88 -6.82 -15.68
C LEU A 9 16.66 -5.59 -14.80
N ILE A 10 17.46 -4.54 -14.97
CA ILE A 10 17.31 -3.28 -14.22
C ILE A 10 15.97 -2.61 -14.57
N ASP A 11 15.66 -2.46 -15.86
CA ASP A 11 14.43 -1.82 -16.31
C ASP A 11 13.18 -2.64 -15.93
N MET A 12 13.22 -3.97 -16.04
CA MET A 12 12.12 -4.83 -15.58
C MET A 12 11.91 -4.74 -14.08
N THR A 13 13.00 -4.65 -13.30
CA THR A 13 12.92 -4.52 -11.84
C THR A 13 12.26 -3.20 -11.45
N GLU A 14 12.70 -2.09 -12.04
CA GLU A 14 12.09 -0.77 -11.84
C GLU A 14 10.60 -0.79 -12.20
N PHE A 15 10.27 -1.34 -13.37
CA PHE A 15 8.90 -1.35 -13.87
C PHE A 15 7.95 -2.15 -12.97
N LEU A 16 8.40 -3.31 -12.49
CA LEU A 16 7.60 -4.15 -11.60
C LEU A 16 7.40 -3.50 -10.24
N LEU A 17 8.43 -2.83 -9.69
CA LEU A 17 8.34 -2.12 -8.41
C LEU A 17 7.43 -0.88 -8.48
N SER A 18 7.42 -0.17 -9.61
CA SER A 18 6.55 1.00 -9.83
C SER A 18 5.09 0.63 -10.15
N HIS A 19 4.82 -0.64 -10.46
CA HIS A 19 3.47 -1.12 -10.79
C HIS A 19 3.07 -2.37 -9.98
N PRO A 20 2.97 -2.26 -8.64
CA PRO A 20 2.53 -3.38 -7.81
C PRO A 20 1.13 -3.86 -8.22
N ARG A 21 0.89 -5.17 -8.11
CA ARG A 21 -0.37 -5.88 -8.40
C ARG A 21 -0.96 -5.70 -9.80
N LYS A 22 -0.31 -4.96 -10.69
CA LYS A 22 -0.69 -4.85 -12.08
C LYS A 22 -0.27 -6.10 -12.82
N LEU A 23 -1.21 -6.73 -13.53
CA LEU A 23 -0.89 -7.84 -14.43
C LEU A 23 -0.21 -7.29 -15.68
N VAL A 24 1.03 -7.72 -15.91
CA VAL A 24 1.84 -7.29 -17.05
C VAL A 24 2.00 -8.46 -18.02
N PRO A 25 1.49 -8.36 -19.26
CA PRO A 25 1.67 -9.41 -20.26
C PRO A 25 3.14 -9.61 -20.62
N LEU A 26 3.58 -10.87 -20.76
CA LEU A 26 4.96 -11.19 -21.18
C LEU A 26 5.27 -10.66 -22.59
N THR A 27 4.25 -10.51 -23.45
CA THR A 27 4.37 -9.91 -24.79
C THR A 27 4.88 -8.48 -24.72
N MET A 28 4.43 -7.69 -23.74
CA MET A 28 4.87 -6.31 -23.58
C MET A 28 6.39 -6.23 -23.38
N PHE A 29 6.94 -7.04 -22.47
CA PHE A 29 8.39 -7.09 -22.25
C PHE A 29 9.14 -7.69 -23.45
N ALA A 30 8.58 -8.72 -24.10
CA ALA A 30 9.17 -9.31 -25.29
C ALA A 30 9.32 -8.29 -26.43
N GLU A 31 8.29 -7.49 -26.68
CA GLU A 31 8.29 -6.41 -27.67
C GLU A 31 9.24 -5.27 -27.25
N ARG A 32 9.10 -4.79 -26.01
CA ARG A 32 9.90 -3.67 -25.45
C ARG A 32 11.40 -3.92 -25.57
N TYR A 33 11.86 -5.15 -25.34
CA TYR A 33 13.28 -5.50 -25.41
C TYR A 33 13.67 -6.29 -26.66
N SER A 34 12.76 -6.43 -27.63
CA SER A 34 12.95 -7.22 -28.86
C SER A 34 13.58 -8.60 -28.57
N SER A 35 13.01 -9.31 -27.59
CA SER A 35 13.57 -10.56 -27.03
C SER A 35 12.50 -11.65 -26.96
N ALA A 36 12.92 -12.92 -27.04
CA ALA A 36 11.99 -14.04 -26.98
C ALA A 36 11.30 -14.15 -25.61
N LYS A 37 10.04 -14.63 -25.58
CA LYS A 37 9.28 -14.84 -24.34
C LYS A 37 9.99 -15.79 -23.36
N SER A 38 10.72 -16.77 -23.87
CA SER A 38 11.55 -17.68 -23.05
C SER A 38 12.65 -16.91 -22.30
N SER A 39 13.36 -16.01 -22.98
CA SER A 39 14.39 -15.18 -22.35
C SER A 39 13.82 -14.24 -21.29
N ILE A 40 12.65 -13.65 -21.54
CA ILE A 40 11.94 -12.84 -20.52
C ILE A 40 11.54 -13.69 -19.32
N SER A 41 11.09 -14.93 -19.55
CA SER A 41 10.68 -15.84 -18.47
C SER A 41 11.86 -16.21 -17.57
N GLU A 42 13.04 -16.47 -18.15
CA GLU A 42 14.28 -16.71 -17.37
C GLU A 42 14.66 -15.49 -16.52
N ASP A 43 14.53 -14.28 -17.07
CA ASP A 43 14.81 -13.05 -16.33
C ASP A 43 13.81 -12.85 -15.17
N LEU A 44 12.53 -13.13 -15.39
CA LEU A 44 11.52 -13.08 -14.34
C LEU A 44 11.79 -14.10 -13.22
N VAL A 45 12.34 -15.27 -13.53
CA VAL A 45 12.76 -16.24 -12.51
C VAL A 45 13.89 -15.67 -11.65
N ILE A 46 14.88 -15.00 -12.25
CA ILE A 46 15.96 -14.32 -11.51
C ILE A 46 15.40 -13.23 -10.60
N ILE A 47 14.52 -12.39 -11.14
CA ILE A 47 13.90 -11.30 -10.38
C ILE A 47 13.07 -11.86 -9.22
N LYS A 48 12.24 -12.89 -9.47
CA LYS A 48 11.43 -13.55 -8.45
C LYS A 48 12.28 -14.04 -7.29
N LYS A 49 13.32 -14.83 -7.60
CA LYS A 49 14.24 -15.37 -6.58
C LYS A 49 14.90 -14.24 -5.79
N THR A 50 15.38 -13.20 -6.49
CA THR A 50 16.02 -12.05 -5.83
C THR A 50 15.05 -11.31 -4.92
N PHE A 51 13.79 -11.15 -5.34
CA PHE A 51 12.77 -10.46 -4.54
C PHE A 51 12.42 -11.24 -3.28
N GLU A 52 12.31 -12.56 -3.38
CA GLU A 52 12.00 -13.44 -2.25
C GLU A 52 13.17 -13.52 -1.28
N ASP A 53 14.40 -13.75 -1.77
CA ASP A 53 15.62 -13.84 -0.96
C ASP A 53 15.92 -12.53 -0.21
N ARG A 54 15.51 -11.38 -0.76
CA ARG A 54 15.72 -10.04 -0.17
C ARG A 54 14.51 -9.50 0.59
N GLY A 55 13.43 -10.27 0.72
CA GLY A 55 12.21 -9.81 1.40
C GLY A 55 11.55 -8.59 0.73
N ILE A 56 11.78 -8.37 -0.57
CA ILE A 56 11.19 -7.27 -1.34
C ILE A 56 9.72 -7.58 -1.62
N GLY A 57 9.44 -8.82 -2.05
CA GLY A 57 8.11 -9.31 -2.39
C GLY A 57 8.19 -10.63 -3.16
N THR A 58 7.17 -10.94 -3.95
CA THR A 58 7.19 -12.08 -4.88
C THR A 58 6.64 -11.67 -6.25
N LEU A 59 6.98 -12.45 -7.27
CA LEU A 59 6.37 -12.38 -8.58
C LEU A 59 5.41 -13.56 -8.76
N GLU A 60 4.17 -13.23 -9.07
CA GLU A 60 3.15 -14.21 -9.39
C GLU A 60 2.97 -14.28 -10.90
N THR A 61 3.06 -15.49 -11.45
CA THR A 61 2.87 -15.75 -12.88
C THR A 61 1.48 -16.31 -13.11
N VAL A 62 0.71 -15.65 -13.97
CA VAL A 62 -0.60 -16.12 -14.42
C VAL A 62 -0.42 -16.79 -15.78
N PRO A 63 -0.71 -18.10 -15.92
CA PRO A 63 -0.56 -18.80 -17.19
C PRO A 63 -1.64 -18.40 -18.21
N GLY A 64 -1.38 -18.64 -19.50
CA GLY A 64 -2.33 -18.43 -20.59
C GLY A 64 -1.96 -17.32 -21.57
N ALA A 65 -2.72 -17.21 -22.67
CA ALA A 65 -2.46 -16.24 -23.74
C ALA A 65 -2.66 -14.77 -23.30
N ALA A 66 -3.62 -14.54 -22.40
CA ALA A 66 -3.82 -13.27 -21.70
C ALA A 66 -3.13 -13.23 -20.32
N GLY A 67 -2.26 -14.21 -20.06
CA GLY A 67 -1.48 -14.31 -18.84
C GLY A 67 -0.37 -13.28 -18.77
N GLY A 68 0.42 -13.36 -17.70
CA GLY A 68 1.41 -12.34 -17.41
C GLY A 68 2.15 -12.59 -16.11
N VAL A 69 2.83 -11.55 -15.67
CA VAL A 69 3.46 -11.48 -14.35
C VAL A 69 2.89 -10.30 -13.59
N ARG A 70 2.70 -10.45 -12.28
CA ARG A 70 2.39 -9.33 -11.38
C ARG A 70 3.31 -9.37 -10.18
N TYR A 71 3.76 -8.19 -9.75
CA TYR A 71 4.54 -8.04 -8.53
C TYR A 71 3.62 -7.89 -7.32
N ILE A 72 3.90 -8.67 -6.26
CA ILE A 72 3.19 -8.59 -5.00
C ILE A 72 4.18 -8.17 -3.93
N SER A 73 3.94 -7.02 -3.29
CA SER A 73 4.80 -6.52 -2.22
C SER A 73 4.55 -7.30 -0.94
N ILE A 74 5.59 -7.96 -0.41
CA ILE A 74 5.53 -8.79 0.80
C ILE A 74 6.69 -8.37 1.69
N ALA A 75 6.41 -8.08 2.96
CA ALA A 75 7.44 -7.88 3.98
C ALA A 75 7.86 -9.22 4.58
N GLY A 76 9.17 -9.43 4.75
CA GLY A 76 9.70 -10.62 5.41
C GLY A 76 9.36 -10.61 6.90
N ASN A 77 9.02 -11.78 7.47
CA ASN A 77 8.58 -11.86 8.87
C ASN A 77 9.62 -11.34 9.88
N ALA A 78 10.91 -11.60 9.65
CA ALA A 78 11.98 -11.09 10.51
C ALA A 78 12.06 -9.56 10.48
N ASP A 79 12.10 -8.98 9.28
CA ASP A 79 12.13 -7.52 9.08
C ASP A 79 10.91 -6.83 9.72
N VAL A 80 9.73 -7.47 9.65
CA VAL A 80 8.50 -6.97 10.27
C VAL A 80 8.64 -6.90 11.78
N LEU A 81 9.14 -7.96 12.41
CA LEU A 81 9.29 -8.02 13.87
C LEU A 81 10.29 -6.98 14.37
N ASP A 82 11.44 -6.85 13.71
CA ASP A 82 12.47 -5.87 14.05
C ASP A 82 11.95 -4.44 13.90
N PHE A 83 11.22 -4.16 12.83
CA PHE A 83 10.59 -2.86 12.61
C PHE A 83 9.54 -2.55 13.67
N VAL A 84 8.64 -3.50 13.98
CA VAL A 84 7.59 -3.31 14.99
C VAL A 84 8.20 -3.07 16.37
N GLN A 85 9.22 -3.84 16.75
CA GLN A 85 9.92 -3.65 18.03
C GLN A 85 10.56 -2.25 18.10
N THR A 86 11.23 -1.83 17.02
CA THR A 86 11.83 -0.48 16.93
C THR A 86 10.76 0.60 17.06
N LEU A 87 9.63 0.44 16.40
CA LEU A 87 8.51 1.38 16.46
C LEU A 87 7.88 1.42 17.87
N CYS A 88 7.70 0.26 18.51
CA CYS A 88 7.22 0.17 19.89
C CYS A 88 8.15 0.88 20.87
N ASN A 89 9.47 0.70 20.73
CA ASN A 89 10.46 1.36 21.59
C ASN A 89 10.39 2.89 21.42
N ARG A 90 10.27 3.38 20.19
CA ARG A 90 10.07 4.82 19.93
C ARG A 90 8.78 5.33 20.55
N ILE A 91 7.66 4.62 20.39
CA ILE A 91 6.35 5.02 20.95
C ILE A 91 6.36 5.01 22.49
N ALA A 92 7.13 4.12 23.11
CA ALA A 92 7.25 4.00 24.56
C ALA A 92 8.08 5.11 25.23
N GLU A 93 8.70 6.02 24.46
CA GLU A 93 9.47 7.13 25.01
C GLU A 93 8.59 8.02 25.92
N PRO A 94 9.00 8.30 27.18
CA PRO A 94 8.16 9.00 28.16
C PRO A 94 7.72 10.40 27.74
N ASN A 95 8.53 11.07 26.92
CA ASN A 95 8.26 12.41 26.39
C ASN A 95 7.10 12.45 25.38
N ARG A 96 6.58 11.29 24.96
CA ARG A 96 5.43 11.19 24.05
C ARG A 96 4.10 11.21 24.76
N LEU A 97 4.06 11.04 26.08
CA LEU A 97 2.82 11.08 26.84
C LEU A 97 2.31 12.53 26.94
N LEU A 98 1.12 12.75 26.41
CA LEU A 98 0.41 14.03 26.46
C LEU A 98 -0.68 13.99 27.54
N PRO A 99 -1.09 15.15 28.07
CA PRO A 99 -2.21 15.24 29.01
C PRO A 99 -3.47 14.56 28.47
N GLY A 100 -4.20 13.86 29.32
CA GLY A 100 -5.41 13.13 28.93
C GLY A 100 -5.16 11.74 28.34
N GLY A 101 -3.94 11.19 28.45
CA GLY A 101 -3.62 9.83 28.03
C GLY A 101 -3.37 9.67 26.54
N TYR A 102 -3.07 10.76 25.83
CA TYR A 102 -2.75 10.74 24.40
C TYR A 102 -1.25 10.53 24.18
N LEU A 103 -0.90 10.05 22.99
CA LEU A 103 0.49 9.92 22.54
C LEU A 103 0.81 10.90 21.42
N TYR A 104 1.99 11.50 21.50
CA TYR A 104 2.57 12.30 20.42
C TYR A 104 3.17 11.39 19.35
N LEU A 105 2.49 11.31 18.20
CA LEU A 105 2.86 10.47 17.06
C LEU A 105 3.13 11.27 15.77
N SER A 106 3.02 12.60 15.82
CA SER A 106 3.04 13.43 14.61
C SER A 106 4.38 13.39 13.86
N ASP A 107 5.48 13.23 14.59
CA ASP A 107 6.83 13.02 14.04
C ASP A 107 6.93 11.68 13.31
N LEU A 108 6.45 10.59 13.91
CA LEU A 108 6.46 9.24 13.33
C LEU A 108 5.61 9.18 12.05
N LEU A 109 4.44 9.82 12.08
CA LEU A 109 3.52 9.91 10.95
C LEU A 109 4.00 10.90 9.88
N GLY A 110 5.03 11.70 10.17
CA GLY A 110 5.68 12.59 9.20
C GLY A 110 6.88 11.97 8.51
N GLU A 111 7.35 10.81 8.95
CA GLU A 111 8.58 10.18 8.45
C GLU A 111 8.29 9.23 7.26
N PRO A 112 8.73 9.54 6.02
CA PRO A 112 8.40 8.74 4.84
C PRO A 112 8.89 7.28 4.91
N VAL A 113 10.07 7.06 5.51
CA VAL A 113 10.65 5.72 5.66
C VAL A 113 9.77 4.85 6.57
N THR A 114 9.35 5.40 7.70
CA THR A 114 8.44 4.75 8.66
C THR A 114 7.08 4.46 8.01
N LEU A 115 6.50 5.43 7.29
CA LEU A 115 5.22 5.25 6.60
C LEU A 115 5.29 4.17 5.53
N LYS A 116 6.37 4.14 4.73
CA LYS A 116 6.57 3.11 3.70
C LYS A 116 6.65 1.71 4.32
N ALA A 117 7.37 1.56 5.43
CA ALA A 117 7.45 0.30 6.15
C ALA A 117 6.08 -0.13 6.71
N ILE A 118 5.36 0.78 7.37
CA ILE A 118 3.98 0.53 7.87
C ILE A 118 3.07 0.12 6.71
N GLY A 119 3.11 0.85 5.59
CA GLY A 119 2.34 0.58 4.38
C GLY A 119 2.58 -0.83 3.84
N LYS A 120 3.85 -1.22 3.71
CA LYS A 120 4.26 -2.55 3.24
C LYS A 120 3.80 -3.66 4.18
N ILE A 121 3.96 -3.50 5.49
CA ILE A 121 3.56 -4.49 6.50
C ILE A 121 2.05 -4.71 6.47
N LEU A 122 1.27 -3.62 6.48
CA LEU A 122 -0.17 -3.70 6.40
C LEU A 122 -0.61 -4.33 5.07
N ALA A 123 -0.08 -3.88 3.94
CA ALA A 123 -0.40 -4.45 2.62
C ALA A 123 -0.12 -5.97 2.56
N THR A 124 0.97 -6.42 3.19
CA THR A 124 1.33 -7.84 3.26
C THR A 124 0.22 -8.69 3.87
N LYS A 125 -0.38 -8.23 4.98
CA LYS A 125 -1.47 -8.94 5.66
C LYS A 125 -2.72 -9.08 4.78
N PHE A 126 -2.96 -8.11 3.92
CA PHE A 126 -4.15 -8.07 3.07
C PHE A 126 -3.88 -8.53 1.63
N ASN A 127 -2.77 -9.27 1.42
CA ASN A 127 -2.39 -9.61 0.06
C ASN A 127 -3.37 -10.51 -0.70
N ASN A 128 -4.04 -11.39 0.04
CA ASN A 128 -4.96 -12.38 -0.52
C ASN A 128 -6.43 -11.94 -0.45
N GLN A 129 -6.70 -10.67 -0.12
CA GLN A 129 -8.04 -10.14 -0.02
C GLN A 129 -8.38 -9.24 -1.22
N PRO A 130 -9.59 -9.35 -1.79
CA PRO A 130 -10.06 -8.43 -2.81
C PRO A 130 -10.36 -7.09 -2.14
N ILE A 131 -9.43 -6.14 -2.26
CA ILE A 131 -9.58 -4.77 -1.75
C ILE A 131 -9.74 -3.85 -2.95
N ASP A 132 -10.78 -3.01 -2.93
CA ASP A 132 -11.05 -2.05 -4.00
C ASP A 132 -10.56 -0.64 -3.62
N ALA A 133 -10.54 -0.31 -2.32
CA ALA A 133 -10.02 0.95 -1.81
C ALA A 133 -9.58 0.88 -0.35
N ILE A 134 -8.72 1.81 0.05
CA ILE A 134 -8.35 2.06 1.45
C ILE A 134 -9.11 3.27 1.96
N MET A 135 -9.69 3.19 3.15
CA MET A 135 -10.46 4.29 3.73
C MET A 135 -9.86 4.73 5.06
N THR A 136 -9.77 6.05 5.24
CA THR A 136 -9.28 6.65 6.48
C THR A 136 -10.07 7.90 6.82
N VAL A 137 -10.10 8.24 8.10
CA VAL A 137 -10.63 9.52 8.59
C VAL A 137 -9.50 10.53 8.67
N ALA A 138 -9.78 11.78 8.28
CA ALA A 138 -8.83 12.87 8.41
C ALA A 138 -8.51 13.16 9.88
N THR A 139 -7.27 13.53 10.25
CA THR A 139 -6.12 13.87 9.38
C THR A 139 -4.93 12.91 9.49
N LYS A 140 -4.67 12.39 10.69
CA LYS A 140 -3.46 11.60 11.01
C LYS A 140 -3.37 10.26 10.28
N GLY A 141 -4.49 9.65 9.89
CA GLY A 141 -4.51 8.38 9.16
C GLY A 141 -4.23 8.49 7.66
N ILE A 142 -4.27 9.71 7.08
CA ILE A 142 -4.08 9.94 5.64
C ILE A 142 -2.74 9.41 5.12
N PRO A 143 -1.58 9.70 5.74
CA PRO A 143 -0.30 9.24 5.23
C PRO A 143 -0.16 7.71 5.25
N ILE A 144 -0.76 7.04 6.24
CA ILE A 144 -0.76 5.57 6.33
C ILE A 144 -1.67 4.97 5.25
N ALA A 145 -2.87 5.53 5.07
CA ALA A 145 -3.77 5.07 4.01
C ALA A 145 -3.13 5.20 2.62
N GLN A 146 -2.43 6.30 2.36
CA GLN A 146 -1.67 6.49 1.13
C GLN A 146 -0.57 5.44 0.97
N ALA A 147 0.24 5.22 2.00
CA ALA A 147 1.33 4.23 1.94
C ALA A 147 0.81 2.81 1.68
N VAL A 148 -0.29 2.41 2.33
CA VAL A 148 -0.93 1.11 2.11
C VAL A 148 -1.52 1.01 0.70
N ALA A 149 -2.20 2.06 0.24
CA ALA A 149 -2.82 2.13 -1.07
C ALA A 149 -1.81 2.01 -2.21
N GLU A 150 -0.61 2.58 -2.05
CA GLU A 150 0.50 2.46 -3.01
C GLU A 150 0.94 1.00 -3.17
N HIS A 151 1.13 0.26 -2.07
CA HIS A 151 1.53 -1.15 -2.13
C HIS A 151 0.42 -2.08 -2.63
N LEU A 152 -0.84 -1.76 -2.35
CA LEU A 152 -2.01 -2.52 -2.81
C LEU A 152 -2.50 -2.09 -4.21
N SER A 153 -1.93 -1.01 -4.75
CA SER A 153 -2.26 -0.42 -6.05
C SER A 153 -3.76 -0.11 -6.22
N VAL A 154 -4.38 0.41 -5.16
CA VAL A 154 -5.81 0.77 -5.10
C VAL A 154 -5.97 2.25 -4.74
N PRO A 155 -7.09 2.91 -5.10
CA PRO A 155 -7.38 4.25 -4.61
C PRO A 155 -7.55 4.28 -3.08
N PHE A 156 -7.36 5.45 -2.48
CA PHE A 156 -7.76 5.68 -1.09
C PHE A 156 -8.79 6.81 -0.97
N VAL A 157 -9.64 6.70 0.04
CA VAL A 157 -10.78 7.58 0.30
C VAL A 157 -10.60 8.22 1.66
N ILE A 158 -10.73 9.55 1.69
CA ILE A 158 -10.64 10.33 2.92
C ILE A 158 -12.06 10.68 3.37
N VAL A 159 -12.41 10.22 4.57
CA VAL A 159 -13.62 10.60 5.29
C VAL A 159 -13.30 11.83 6.14
N ARG A 160 -14.17 12.84 6.10
CA ARG A 160 -13.98 14.10 6.83
C ARG A 160 -15.05 14.26 7.90
N ARG A 161 -14.74 15.00 8.95
CA ARG A 161 -15.71 15.35 10.01
C ARG A 161 -16.58 16.55 9.62
N ASP A 162 -16.07 17.41 8.74
CA ASP A 162 -16.75 18.63 8.31
C ASP A 162 -17.27 18.48 6.87
N SER A 163 -18.47 18.99 6.58
CA SER A 163 -19.01 19.05 5.22
C SER A 163 -18.50 20.30 4.51
N LYS A 164 -17.70 20.15 3.45
CA LYS A 164 -17.37 21.27 2.55
C LYS A 164 -18.37 21.33 1.39
N VAL A 165 -18.87 22.53 1.10
CA VAL A 165 -19.86 22.82 0.04
C VAL A 165 -19.37 22.39 -1.36
N THR A 166 -18.05 22.26 -1.55
CA THR A 166 -17.42 21.92 -2.83
C THR A 166 -17.44 20.42 -3.20
N GLU A 167 -17.94 19.52 -2.34
CA GLU A 167 -17.81 18.07 -2.55
C GLU A 167 -19.06 17.38 -3.16
N GLY A 168 -20.12 18.13 -3.45
CA GLY A 168 -21.35 17.59 -4.07
C GLY A 168 -22.12 16.65 -3.13
N SER A 169 -22.73 15.58 -3.68
CA SER A 169 -23.57 14.67 -2.89
C SER A 169 -22.76 13.83 -1.90
N THR A 170 -23.09 13.95 -0.61
CA THR A 170 -22.39 13.29 0.50
C THR A 170 -23.27 12.25 1.20
N VAL A 171 -22.64 11.21 1.74
CA VAL A 171 -23.21 10.29 2.73
C VAL A 171 -22.67 10.72 4.08
N SER A 172 -23.56 10.84 5.07
CA SER A 172 -23.16 11.20 6.42
C SER A 172 -23.60 10.15 7.43
N ILE A 173 -22.70 9.76 8.33
CA ILE A 173 -22.96 8.84 9.43
C ILE A 173 -22.57 9.54 10.74
N ASN A 174 -23.42 9.41 11.76
CA ASN A 174 -23.11 9.88 13.10
C ASN A 174 -22.42 8.75 13.86
N TYR A 175 -21.34 9.07 14.58
CA TYR A 175 -20.64 8.12 15.44
C TYR A 175 -20.35 8.78 16.80
N VAL A 176 -20.18 7.95 17.83
CA VAL A 176 -19.76 8.42 19.14
C VAL A 176 -18.25 8.30 19.21
N SER A 177 -17.55 9.42 19.34
CA SER A 177 -16.09 9.42 19.47
C SER A 177 -15.68 8.87 20.83
N GLY A 178 -14.76 7.90 20.85
CA GLY A 178 -14.26 7.29 22.08
C GLY A 178 -13.46 8.26 22.97
N SER A 179 -12.83 9.28 22.37
CA SER A 179 -12.01 10.26 23.06
C SER A 179 -12.82 11.40 23.68
N THR A 180 -13.85 11.88 22.99
CA THR A 180 -14.67 13.02 23.43
C THR A 180 -16.02 12.62 24.01
N LYS A 181 -16.44 11.35 23.87
CA LYS A 181 -17.79 10.83 24.20
C LYS A 181 -18.93 11.67 23.61
N ARG A 182 -18.65 12.46 22.57
CA ARG A 182 -19.62 13.31 21.86
C ARG A 182 -20.00 12.66 20.53
N ILE A 183 -21.21 12.96 20.09
CA ILE A 183 -21.69 12.58 18.76
C ILE A 183 -20.96 13.48 17.75
N GLU A 184 -20.16 12.87 16.91
CA GLU A 184 -19.51 13.51 15.77
C GLU A 184 -20.10 12.96 14.46
N LYS A 185 -20.04 13.78 13.41
CA LYS A 185 -20.57 13.43 12.10
C LYS A 185 -19.41 13.15 11.15
N TRP A 186 -19.43 12.03 10.45
CA TRP A 186 -18.52 11.73 9.34
C TRP A 186 -19.24 11.93 8.03
N ASN A 187 -18.58 12.59 7.09
CA ASN A 187 -19.05 12.85 5.75
C ASN A 187 -18.07 12.25 4.73
N CYS A 188 -18.62 11.54 3.75
CA CYS A 188 -17.88 11.01 2.60
C CYS A 188 -18.66 11.27 1.32
N ARG A 189 -17.98 11.54 0.20
CA ARG A 189 -18.64 11.77 -1.08
C ARG A 189 -19.22 10.48 -1.65
N LYS A 190 -20.48 10.48 -2.11
CA LYS A 190 -21.14 9.29 -2.70
C LYS A 190 -20.32 8.68 -3.85
N GLY A 191 -19.74 9.51 -4.71
CA GLY A 191 -18.87 9.09 -5.82
C GLY A 191 -17.65 8.25 -5.42
N ALA A 192 -17.12 8.44 -4.22
CA ALA A 192 -15.93 7.72 -3.74
C ALA A 192 -16.25 6.30 -3.22
N LEU A 193 -17.51 6.04 -2.85
CA LEU A 193 -17.96 4.76 -2.30
C LEU A 193 -18.69 3.88 -3.34
N LEU A 194 -19.18 4.46 -4.43
CA LEU A 194 -20.03 3.78 -5.42
C LEU A 194 -19.38 2.59 -6.15
N LYS A 195 -18.06 2.41 -6.04
CA LYS A 195 -17.31 1.29 -6.66
C LYS A 195 -16.52 0.44 -5.66
N VAL A 196 -16.70 0.65 -4.36
CA VAL A 196 -15.88 0.01 -3.32
C VAL A 196 -16.72 -1.03 -2.59
N GLN A 197 -16.41 -2.32 -2.78
CA GLN A 197 -17.10 -3.42 -2.11
C GLN A 197 -16.37 -3.82 -0.81
N THR A 198 -15.04 -3.75 -0.81
CA THR A 198 -14.21 -4.03 0.38
C THR A 198 -13.28 -2.87 0.70
N CYS A 199 -13.42 -2.32 1.91
CA CYS A 199 -12.64 -1.20 2.42
C CYS A 199 -11.75 -1.64 3.59
N LEU A 200 -10.44 -1.38 3.53
CA LEU A 200 -9.61 -1.41 4.73
C LEU A 200 -9.80 -0.11 5.51
N LEU A 201 -10.29 -0.19 6.74
CA LEU A 201 -10.44 0.96 7.62
C LEU A 201 -9.18 1.13 8.48
N SER A 202 -8.38 2.16 8.20
CA SER A 202 -7.29 2.59 9.08
C SER A 202 -7.78 3.73 9.97
N MET A 203 -8.17 3.43 11.20
CA MET A 203 -8.45 4.44 12.22
C MET A 203 -7.26 4.57 13.15
N ILE A 204 -6.57 5.70 13.10
CA ILE A 204 -5.67 6.14 14.16
C ILE A 204 -6.37 7.33 14.81
N LEU A 205 -6.86 7.09 16.03
CA LEU A 205 -7.53 8.06 16.89
C LEU A 205 -6.51 8.96 17.59
#